data_AF-A0A376RGR4-F1
#
_entry.id   AF-A0A376RGR4-F1
#
_cell.length_a   1.000
_cell.length_b   1.000
_cell.length_c   1.000
_cell.angle_alpha   90.00
_cell.angle_beta   90.00
_cell.angle_gamma   90.00
#
_symmetry.space_group_name_H-M   'P 1'
#
loop_
_entity.id
_entity.type
_entity.pdbx_description
1 polymer ?
#
loop_
_entity_poly.entity_id
_entity_poly.type
_entity_poly.pdbx_seq_one_letter_code
_entity_poly.pdbx_strand_id
1 'polypeptide(L)'
;MDELNDLEMGKILGACELTVGTRLHSAIISMNFSTPAIAINYEHKSAGIMQQLGLPEMAIDILHLLDGSLQAMVADTLGQLPELNARLSEAVSRERQTGNADGAICA
;
A
#
# COMPACT_ATOMS: atom_id res chain seq x y z
N MET A 1 19.47 20.83 -2.22
CA MET A 1 18.23 20.21 -1.76
C MET A 1 18.58 18.75 -1.64
N ASP A 2 18.78 18.25 -0.43
CA ASP A 2 19.16 16.85 -0.25
C ASP A 2 17.95 15.99 -0.59
N GLU A 3 18.08 15.17 -1.64
CA GLU A 3 17.07 14.19 -2.02
C GLU A 3 17.03 13.08 -0.97
N LEU A 4 15.84 12.74 -0.50
CA LEU A 4 15.65 11.62 0.43
C LEU A 4 15.90 10.30 -0.29
N ASN A 5 16.69 9.41 0.31
CA ASN A 5 16.82 8.04 -0.21
C ASN A 5 15.64 7.15 0.22
N ASP A 6 15.52 5.96 -0.36
CA ASP A 6 14.39 5.04 -0.13
C ASP A 6 14.23 4.64 1.35
N LEU A 7 15.34 4.52 2.10
CA LEU A 7 15.30 4.20 3.53
C LEU A 7 14.77 5.37 4.36
N GLU A 8 15.17 6.60 4.03
CA GLU A 8 14.69 7.80 4.71
C GLU A 8 13.20 8.03 4.42
N MET A 9 12.81 7.86 3.16
CA MET A 9 11.40 7.93 2.75
C MET A 9 10.58 6.82 3.43
N GLY A 10 11.11 5.59 3.48
CA GLY A 10 10.48 4.46 4.17
C GLY A 10 10.27 4.70 5.65
N LYS A 11 11.22 5.32 6.37
CA LYS A 11 11.06 5.69 7.78
C LYS A 11 9.96 6.72 8.01
N ILE A 12 9.83 7.69 7.10
CA ILE A 12 8.77 8.70 7.18
C ILE A 12 7.41 8.04 6.95
N LEU A 13 7.30 7.21 5.90
CA LEU A 13 6.07 6.50 5.59
C LEU A 13 5.69 5.50 6.69
N GLY A 14 6.67 4.81 7.28
CA GLY A 14 6.50 3.89 8.40
C GLY A 14 6.01 4.54 9.69
N ALA A 15 6.14 5.87 9.82
CA ALA A 15 5.60 6.62 10.95
C ALA A 15 4.12 7.03 10.75
N CYS A 16 3.56 6.81 9.55
CA CYS A 16 2.16 7.08 9.25
C CYS A 16 1.27 5.88 9.61
N GLU A 17 0.00 6.17 9.92
CA GLU A 17 -1.02 5.13 10.13
C GLU A 17 -1.57 4.57 8.81
N LEU A 18 -1.57 5.38 7.75
CA LEU A 18 -2.08 5.02 6.43
C LEU A 18 -1.41 5.91 5.37
N THR A 19 -1.02 5.31 4.25
CA THR A 19 -0.56 6.04 3.06
C THR A 19 -1.65 6.02 1.99
N VAL A 20 -1.89 7.15 1.32
CA VAL A 20 -2.68 7.21 0.09
C VAL A 20 -1.75 7.60 -1.05
N GLY A 21 -1.48 6.67 -1.96
CA GLY A 21 -0.48 6.81 -3.00
C GLY A 21 -1.07 6.74 -4.40
N THR A 22 -0.69 7.68 -5.26
CA THR A 22 -0.99 7.64 -6.70
C THR A 22 0.01 6.80 -7.49
N ARG A 23 1.18 6.53 -6.90
CA ARG A 23 2.23 5.71 -7.51
C ARG A 23 2.40 4.42 -6.71
N LEU A 24 2.48 3.31 -7.44
CA LEU A 24 2.62 1.97 -6.88
C LEU A 24 3.83 1.84 -5.93
N HIS A 25 4.98 2.44 -6.27
CA HIS A 25 6.17 2.37 -5.42
C HIS A 25 5.96 2.98 -4.03
N SER A 26 5.19 4.07 -3.92
CA SER A 26 4.90 4.67 -2.61
C SER A 26 4.06 3.73 -1.73
N ALA A 27 3.14 2.98 -2.34
CA ALA A 27 2.34 1.97 -1.63
C ALA A 27 3.21 0.78 -1.20
N ILE A 28 4.05 0.26 -2.09
CA ILE A 28 4.97 -0.85 -1.78
C ILE A 28 5.92 -0.49 -0.64
N ILE A 29 6.57 0.68 -0.71
CA ILE A 29 7.50 1.14 0.33
C ILE A 29 6.76 1.28 1.65
N SER A 30 5.57 1.91 1.68
CA SER A 30 4.79 2.02 2.92
C SER A 30 4.50 0.64 3.53
N MET A 31 4.06 -0.32 2.72
CA MET A 31 3.73 -1.67 3.18
C MET A 31 4.96 -2.44 3.68
N ASN A 32 6.12 -2.24 3.06
CA ASN A 32 7.39 -2.82 3.51
C ASN A 32 7.82 -2.31 4.90
N PHE A 33 7.41 -1.09 5.24
CA PHE A 33 7.62 -0.46 6.54
C PHE A 33 6.41 -0.60 7.47
N SER A 34 5.53 -1.58 7.20
CA SER A 34 4.37 -1.93 8.02
C SER A 34 3.28 -0.87 8.10
N THR A 35 3.21 0.02 7.11
CA THR A 35 2.12 1.01 6.96
C THR A 35 1.17 0.59 5.85
N PRO A 36 -0.13 0.41 6.12
CA PRO A 36 -1.14 0.17 5.09
C PRO A 36 -1.15 1.27 4.04
N ALA A 37 -1.45 0.90 2.80
CA ALA A 37 -1.48 1.85 1.70
C ALA A 37 -2.69 1.65 0.79
N ILE A 38 -3.45 2.72 0.55
CA ILE A 38 -4.46 2.78 -0.51
C ILE A 38 -3.74 3.21 -1.80
N ALA A 39 -3.81 2.37 -2.83
CA ALA A 39 -3.27 2.67 -4.14
C ALA A 39 -4.35 3.23 -5.06
N ILE A 40 -4.26 4.52 -5.39
CA ILE A 40 -5.04 5.12 -6.45
C ILE A 40 -4.48 4.62 -7.78
N ASN A 41 -5.30 3.93 -8.57
CA ASN A 41 -4.86 3.25 -9.77
C ASN A 41 -5.41 3.93 -11.04
N TYR A 42 -4.49 4.19 -11.96
CA TYR A 42 -4.74 4.67 -13.32
C TYR A 42 -4.48 3.55 -14.34
N GLU A 43 -3.66 2.56 -13.95
CA GLU A 43 -3.27 1.39 -14.74
C GLU A 43 -3.47 0.10 -13.92
N HIS A 44 -3.70 -1.01 -14.61
CA HIS A 44 -4.03 -2.31 -14.02
C HIS A 44 -2.93 -2.92 -13.14
N LYS A 45 -1.70 -2.39 -13.16
CA LYS A 45 -0.58 -2.91 -12.34
C LYS A 45 -0.81 -2.76 -10.84
N SER A 46 -1.33 -1.60 -10.41
CA SER A 46 -1.57 -1.36 -8.98
C SER A 46 -2.66 -2.27 -8.40
N ALA A 47 -3.72 -2.53 -9.16
CA ALA A 47 -4.74 -3.51 -8.78
C ALA A 47 -4.16 -4.93 -8.69
N GLY A 48 -3.33 -5.32 -9.66
CA GLY A 48 -2.67 -6.63 -9.67
C GLY A 48 -1.81 -6.88 -8.44
N ILE A 49 -0.98 -5.92 -8.03
CA ILE A 49 -0.14 -6.06 -6.83
C ILE A 49 -0.99 -6.16 -5.56
N MET A 50 -2.01 -5.31 -5.41
CA MET A 50 -2.91 -5.38 -4.24
C MET A 50 -3.64 -6.72 -4.17
N GLN A 51 -4.00 -7.28 -5.33
CA GLN A 51 -4.61 -8.60 -5.40
C GLN A 51 -3.62 -9.74 -5.05
N GLN A 52 -2.36 -9.64 -5.50
CA GLN A 52 -1.30 -10.58 -5.10
C GLN A 52 -1.04 -10.55 -3.59
N LEU A 53 -1.10 -9.36 -2.97
CA LEU A 53 -1.01 -9.20 -1.52
C LEU A 53 -2.24 -9.70 -0.75
N GLY A 54 -3.33 -10.07 -1.44
CA GLY A 54 -4.59 -10.45 -0.80
C GLY A 54 -5.33 -9.28 -0.15
N LEU A 55 -5.07 -8.06 -0.63
CA LEU A 55 -5.67 -6.80 -0.19
C LEU A 55 -6.31 -6.02 -1.38
N PRO A 56 -7.11 -6.66 -2.26
CA PRO A 56 -7.69 -5.98 -3.43
C PRO A 56 -8.55 -4.77 -3.07
N GLU A 57 -9.12 -4.74 -1.86
CA GLU A 57 -9.89 -3.62 -1.32
C GLU A 57 -9.07 -2.34 -1.12
N MET A 58 -7.74 -2.44 -1.07
CA MET A 58 -6.82 -1.32 -0.90
C MET A 58 -6.45 -0.63 -2.22
N ALA A 59 -7.16 -0.94 -3.31
CA ALA A 59 -7.01 -0.29 -4.61
C ALA A 59 -8.28 0.48 -4.99
N ILE A 60 -8.12 1.69 -5.52
CA ILE A 60 -9.24 2.55 -5.95
C ILE A 60 -8.97 3.20 -7.30
N ASP A 61 -9.94 3.09 -8.21
CA ASP A 61 -9.87 3.72 -9.53
C ASP A 61 -9.87 5.25 -9.40
N ILE A 62 -9.00 5.93 -10.16
CA ILE A 62 -8.97 7.39 -10.24
C ILE A 62 -10.35 7.98 -10.52
N LEU A 63 -11.20 7.29 -11.28
CA LEU A 63 -12.54 7.77 -11.61
C LEU A 63 -13.42 7.98 -10.37
N HIS A 64 -13.09 7.31 -9.25
CA HIS A 64 -13.78 7.40 -7.97
C HIS A 64 -13.14 8.40 -6.99
N LEU A 65 -12.21 9.25 -7.45
CA LEU A 65 -11.49 10.17 -6.57
C LEU A 65 -12.36 11.35 -6.09
N LEU A 66 -13.32 11.77 -6.91
CA LEU A 66 -14.09 13.01 -6.69
C LEU A 66 -15.56 12.79 -6.30
N ASP A 67 -15.99 11.53 -6.18
CA ASP A 67 -17.38 11.18 -5.87
C ASP A 67 -17.63 10.87 -4.38
N GLY A 68 -16.60 10.97 -3.54
CA GLY A 68 -16.66 10.65 -2.11
C GLY A 68 -16.19 9.23 -1.76
N SER A 69 -15.94 8.37 -2.74
CA SER A 69 -15.57 6.97 -2.50
C SER A 69 -14.21 6.84 -1.82
N LEU A 70 -13.22 7.67 -2.19
CA LEU A 70 -11.92 7.68 -1.53
C LEU A 70 -12.05 8.05 -0.04
N GLN A 71 -12.86 9.06 0.28
CA GLN A 71 -13.07 9.51 1.66
C GLN A 71 -13.70 8.40 2.51
N ALA A 72 -14.69 7.69 1.96
CA ALA A 72 -15.30 6.54 2.63
C ALA A 72 -14.28 5.41 2.86
N MET A 73 -13.51 5.06 1.83
CA MET A 73 -12.47 4.03 1.92
C MET A 73 -11.41 4.37 2.98
N VAL A 74 -10.95 5.62 3.03
CA VAL A 74 -10.00 6.08 4.06
C VAL A 74 -10.60 5.96 5.45
N ALA A 75 -11.85 6.40 5.65
CA ALA A 75 -12.52 6.33 6.95
C ALA A 75 -12.70 4.87 7.43
N ASP A 76 -13.14 3.99 6.54
CA ASP A 76 -13.33 2.57 6.83
C ASP A 76 -11.98 1.89 7.16
N THR A 77 -10.95 2.19 6.37
CA THR A 77 -9.58 1.68 6.57
C THR A 77 -9.02 2.10 7.93
N LEU A 78 -9.16 3.39 8.29
CA LEU A 78 -8.71 3.91 9.57
C LEU A 78 -9.46 3.26 10.75
N GLY A 79 -10.75 2.94 10.57
CA GLY A 79 -11.57 2.23 11.56
C GLY A 79 -11.15 0.78 11.79
N GLN A 80 -10.39 0.17 10.87
CA GLN A 80 -10.01 -1.24 10.89
C GLN A 80 -8.50 -1.47 11.02
N LEU A 81 -7.71 -0.41 11.30
CA LEU A 81 -6.25 -0.46 11.32
C LEU A 81 -5.65 -1.65 12.10
N PRO A 82 -6.11 -2.02 13.31
CA PRO A 82 -5.50 -3.12 14.04
C PRO A 82 -5.57 -4.46 13.30
N GLU A 83 -6.73 -4.75 12.68
CA GLU A 83 -6.95 -5.97 11.92
C GLU A 83 -6.19 -5.91 10.59
N LEU A 84 -6.23 -4.76 9.91
CA LEU A 84 -5.55 -4.57 8.65
C LEU A 84 -4.03 -4.67 8.79
N ASN A 85 -3.44 -4.13 9.86
CA ASN A 85 -2.01 -4.23 10.14
C ASN A 85 -1.57 -5.68 10.35
N ALA A 86 -2.37 -6.48 11.05
CA ALA A 86 -2.10 -7.91 11.20
C ALA A 86 -2.11 -8.64 9.85
N ARG A 87 -3.18 -8.44 9.06
CA ARG A 87 -3.32 -9.01 7.71
C ARG A 87 -2.17 -8.59 6.77
N LEU A 88 -1.81 -7.31 6.80
CA LEU A 88 -0.71 -6.75 6.00
C LEU A 88 0.62 -7.38 6.38
N SER A 89 0.94 -7.46 7.68
CA SER A 89 2.18 -8.06 8.17
C SER A 89 2.30 -9.52 7.72
N GLU A 90 1.21 -10.29 7.80
CA GLU A 90 1.18 -11.67 7.30
C GLU A 90 1.37 -11.72 5.77
N ALA A 91 0.69 -10.86 5.02
CA ALA A 91 0.81 -10.80 3.56
C ALA A 91 2.23 -10.48 3.09
N VAL A 92 2.84 -9.44 3.66
CA VAL A 92 4.22 -9.04 3.34
C VAL A 92 5.20 -10.14 3.75
N SER A 93 4.99 -10.79 4.91
CA SER A 93 5.84 -11.90 5.36
C SER A 93 5.76 -13.11 4.44
N ARG A 94 4.56 -13.48 3.98
CA ARG A 94 4.36 -14.55 2.99
C ARG A 94 5.08 -14.21 1.69
N GLU A 95 4.89 -13.00 1.18
CA GLU A 95 5.50 -12.60 -0.09
C GLU A 95 7.04 -12.61 -0.01
N ARG A 96 7.61 -12.13 1.10
CA ARG A 96 9.07 -12.19 1.34
C ARG A 96 9.61 -13.63 1.37
N GLN A 97 8.81 -14.59 1.85
CA GLN A 97 9.19 -16.01 1.87
C GLN A 97 9.03 -16.67 0.49
N THR A 98 8.06 -16.21 -0.31
CA THR A 98 7.77 -16.73 -1.65
C THR A 98 8.61 -16.05 -2.75
N GLY A 99 9.25 -14.92 -2.46
CA GLY A 99 9.94 -14.00 -3.38
C GLY A 99 11.18 -14.55 -4.11
N ASN A 100 11.00 -15.59 -4.93
CA ASN A 100 11.94 -16.06 -5.94
C ASN A 100 11.31 -16.13 -7.35
N ALA A 101 10.15 -15.50 -7.57
CA ALA A 101 9.46 -15.53 -8.88
C ALA A 101 9.07 -14.16 -9.47
N ASP A 102 8.46 -13.21 -8.74
CA ASP A 102 7.86 -12.01 -9.40
C ASP A 102 8.12 -10.62 -8.74
N GLY A 103 8.97 -10.52 -7.72
CA GLY A 103 9.77 -9.32 -7.41
C GLY A 103 9.09 -7.98 -7.06
N ALA A 104 7.76 -7.87 -6.94
CA ALA A 104 7.12 -6.57 -6.77
C ALA A 104 7.29 -5.94 -5.37
N ILE A 105 7.46 -6.73 -4.31
CA ILE A 105 7.46 -6.26 -2.92
C ILE A 105 8.86 -6.40 -2.25
N CYS A 106 9.81 -7.07 -2.90
CA CYS A 106 11.16 -7.30 -2.34
C CYS A 106 12.24 -6.32 -2.86
N ALA A 107 11.87 -5.24 -3.56
CA ALA A 107 12.78 -4.15 -3.93
C ALA A 107 12.79 -3.05 -2.85
#